data_AF-A0A2S0JVF3-F1
#
_entry.id   AF-A0A2S0JVF3-F1
#
_cell.length_a   1.000
_cell.length_b   1.000
_cell.length_c   1.000
_cell.angle_alpha   90.00
_cell.angle_beta   90.00
_cell.angle_gamma   90.00
#
_symmetry.space_group_name_H-M   'P 1'
#
loop_
_entity.id
_entity.type
_entity.pdbx_description
1 polymer ?
#
loop_
_entity_poly.entity_id
_entity_poly.type
_entity_poly.pdbx_seq_one_letter_code
_entity_poly.pdbx_strand_id
1 'polypeptide(L)'
;MINYSINIILGSLFLLAFYAKVISIKDFNLEIIDYKVVPRRLAPIAAVCVLSLELGLFFSFTLSKYYFLSNAVAICLLSIFTIFTYLKKQSKKDSSLKTCTCFGNVKLLNKYPIQRNLLLITVIIVNYSFFSTVQIKIQTKLVVMLSILLIFLIFICIYLVNKKRTTNIVIDFLANQKLNKGLAIFLDYKSDSFSEIDSILSINKQDSIVVFLSGPAWLVKGKEKKWNTRVVLVDSDFISEDFISIIKGKSIQTYNNVSLYLKYN
;
A
#
# COMPACT_ATOMS: atom_id res chain seq x y z
N MET A 1 -31.47 -3.89 -13.08
CA MET A 1 -30.89 -3.17 -11.93
C MET A 1 -29.66 -3.88 -11.37
N ILE A 2 -29.69 -5.21 -11.18
CA ILE A 2 -28.58 -6.02 -10.63
C ILE A 2 -27.23 -5.75 -11.34
N ASN A 3 -27.17 -5.81 -12.67
CA ASN A 3 -25.94 -5.51 -13.44
C ASN A 3 -25.33 -4.15 -13.09
N TYR A 4 -26.18 -3.11 -12.99
CA TYR A 4 -25.70 -1.77 -12.64
C TYR A 4 -25.10 -1.73 -11.24
N SER A 5 -25.76 -2.36 -10.25
CA SER A 5 -25.22 -2.48 -8.90
C SER A 5 -23.88 -3.21 -8.89
N ILE A 6 -23.74 -4.30 -9.66
CA ILE A 6 -22.47 -5.04 -9.80
C ILE A 6 -21.39 -4.13 -10.42
N ASN A 7 -21.71 -3.38 -11.48
CA ASN A 7 -20.76 -2.44 -12.09
C ASN A 7 -20.33 -1.33 -11.13
N ILE A 8 -21.24 -0.81 -10.31
CA ILE A 8 -20.90 0.15 -9.26
C ILE A 8 -19.94 -0.47 -8.24
N ILE A 9 -20.23 -1.68 -7.76
CA ILE A 9 -19.35 -2.39 -6.82
C ILE A 9 -17.96 -2.62 -7.43
N LEU A 10 -17.89 -3.12 -8.66
CA LEU A 10 -16.63 -3.35 -9.38
C LEU A 10 -15.87 -2.03 -9.57
N GLY A 11 -16.54 -0.96 -9.98
CA GLY A 11 -15.96 0.36 -10.11
C GLY A 11 -15.37 0.84 -8.78
N SER A 12 -16.14 0.77 -7.69
CA SER A 12 -15.68 1.16 -6.36
C SER A 12 -14.47 0.35 -5.88
N LEU A 13 -14.39 -0.93 -6.23
CA LEU A 13 -13.20 -1.76 -5.92
C LEU A 13 -11.95 -1.29 -6.67
N PHE A 14 -12.07 -0.90 -7.94
CA PHE A 14 -10.95 -0.31 -8.68
C PHE A 14 -10.54 1.06 -8.13
N LEU A 15 -11.51 1.88 -7.70
CA LEU A 15 -11.22 3.16 -7.03
C LEU A 15 -10.48 2.95 -5.70
N LEU A 16 -10.88 1.94 -4.92
CA LEU A 16 -10.21 1.57 -3.68
C LEU A 16 -8.79 1.04 -3.94
N ALA A 17 -8.60 0.24 -4.98
CA ALA A 17 -7.29 -0.24 -5.40
C ALA A 17 -6.36 0.90 -5.83
N PHE A 18 -6.88 1.84 -6.61
CA PHE A 18 -6.18 3.07 -7.02
C PHE A 18 -5.77 3.89 -5.80
N TYR A 19 -6.71 4.13 -4.88
CA TYR A 19 -6.49 4.90 -3.66
C TYR A 19 -5.32 4.38 -2.82
N ALA A 20 -5.35 3.07 -2.53
CA ALA A 20 -4.36 2.44 -1.68
C ALA A 20 -2.94 2.61 -2.24
N LYS A 21 -2.81 2.53 -3.57
CA LYS A 21 -1.54 2.71 -4.28
C LYS A 21 -1.10 4.17 -4.37
N VAL A 22 -2.03 5.12 -4.59
CA VAL A 22 -1.70 6.56 -4.63
C VAL A 22 -1.14 7.02 -3.29
N ILE A 23 -1.74 6.62 -2.17
CA ILE A 23 -1.27 6.97 -0.82
C ILE A 23 0.18 6.55 -0.59
N SER A 24 0.57 5.41 -1.13
CA SER A 24 1.83 4.73 -0.89
C SER A 24 2.64 4.56 -2.18
N ILE A 25 2.60 5.56 -3.07
CA ILE A 25 3.19 5.47 -4.41
C ILE A 25 4.67 5.05 -4.42
N LYS A 26 5.42 5.48 -3.39
CA LYS A 26 6.83 5.08 -3.22
C LYS A 26 6.97 3.59 -2.91
N ASP A 27 6.13 3.07 -2.01
CA ASP A 27 6.11 1.65 -1.68
C ASP A 27 5.63 0.82 -2.88
N PHE A 28 4.64 1.32 -3.64
CA PHE A 28 4.19 0.68 -4.87
C PHE A 28 5.28 0.62 -5.96
N ASN A 29 6.07 1.69 -6.11
CA ASN A 29 7.25 1.67 -7.00
C ASN A 29 8.28 0.62 -6.56
N LEU A 30 8.56 0.51 -5.26
CA LEU A 30 9.44 -0.53 -4.71
C LEU A 30 8.88 -1.93 -4.95
N GLU A 31 7.56 -2.10 -4.84
CA GLU A 31 6.90 -3.37 -5.13
C GLU A 31 7.05 -3.78 -6.60
N ILE A 32 6.90 -2.83 -7.53
CA ILE A 32 7.12 -3.05 -8.98
C ILE A 32 8.56 -3.51 -9.24
N ILE A 33 9.55 -2.91 -8.57
CA ILE A 33 10.95 -3.29 -8.68
C ILE A 33 11.19 -4.70 -8.12
N ASP A 34 10.55 -5.04 -6.99
CA ASP A 34 10.69 -6.35 -6.34
C ASP A 34 10.12 -7.50 -7.18
N TYR A 35 9.16 -7.24 -8.09
CA TYR A 35 8.71 -8.26 -9.06
C TYR A 35 9.79 -8.66 -10.07
N LYS A 36 10.87 -7.89 -10.23
CA LYS A 36 11.97 -8.12 -11.20
C LYS A 36 11.54 -8.20 -12.67
N VAL A 37 10.30 -7.83 -13.00
CA VAL A 37 9.77 -7.79 -14.38
C VAL A 37 10.08 -6.46 -15.07
N VAL A 38 10.03 -5.36 -14.32
CA VAL A 38 10.21 -4.00 -14.84
C VAL A 38 11.55 -3.43 -14.34
N PRO A 39 12.41 -2.87 -15.20
CA PRO A 39 13.67 -2.29 -14.74
C PRO A 39 13.43 -1.06 -13.86
N ARG A 40 14.35 -0.81 -12.91
CA ARG A 40 14.21 0.25 -11.88
C ARG A 40 13.86 1.62 -12.43
N ARG A 41 14.38 1.98 -13.61
CA ARG A 41 14.11 3.27 -14.27
C ARG A 41 12.67 3.39 -14.80
N LEU A 42 12.04 2.29 -15.18
CA LEU A 42 10.68 2.26 -15.73
C LEU A 42 9.60 2.00 -14.66
N ALA A 43 9.99 1.62 -13.44
CA ALA A 43 9.03 1.33 -12.37
C ALA A 43 8.06 2.49 -12.06
N PRO A 44 8.50 3.78 -11.98
CA PRO A 44 7.57 4.89 -11.79
C PRO A 44 6.57 5.06 -12.95
N ILE A 45 7.01 4.82 -14.18
CA ILE A 45 6.14 4.92 -15.37
C ILE A 45 5.10 3.79 -15.32
N ALA A 46 5.53 2.56 -15.05
CA ALA A 46 4.62 1.42 -14.89
C ALA A 46 3.60 1.67 -13.77
N ALA A 47 4.01 2.28 -12.66
CA ALA A 47 3.12 2.63 -11.56
C ALA A 47 2.02 3.60 -12.00
N VAL A 48 2.39 4.67 -12.71
CA VAL A 48 1.44 5.64 -13.25
C VAL A 48 0.50 4.98 -14.26
N CYS A 49 1.01 4.14 -15.16
CA CYS A 49 0.18 3.41 -16.11
C CYS A 49 -0.87 2.53 -15.43
N VAL A 50 -0.48 1.76 -14.40
CA VAL A 50 -1.42 0.96 -13.61
C VAL A 50 -2.48 1.84 -12.96
N LEU A 51 -2.08 2.93 -12.31
CA LEU A 51 -3.00 3.85 -11.65
C LEU A 51 -4.00 4.48 -12.63
N SER A 52 -3.53 4.87 -13.81
CA SER A 52 -4.39 5.39 -14.87
C SER A 52 -5.39 4.34 -15.36
N LEU A 53 -4.98 3.08 -15.48
CA LEU A 53 -5.88 1.98 -15.85
C LEU A 53 -6.92 1.72 -14.76
N GLU A 54 -6.54 1.66 -13.49
CA GLU A 54 -7.48 1.46 -12.37
C GLU A 54 -8.51 2.59 -12.27
N LEU A 55 -8.06 3.84 -12.42
CA LEU A 55 -8.95 5.00 -12.42
C LEU A 55 -9.87 4.99 -13.67
N GLY A 56 -9.33 4.66 -14.84
CA GLY A 56 -10.11 4.54 -16.07
C GLY A 56 -11.19 3.45 -15.97
N LEU A 57 -10.87 2.31 -15.37
CA LEU A 57 -11.83 1.23 -15.10
C LEU A 57 -12.94 1.68 -14.15
N PHE A 58 -12.63 2.43 -13.09
CA PHE A 58 -13.66 3.02 -12.21
C PHE A 58 -14.68 3.85 -13.00
N PHE A 59 -14.22 4.79 -13.84
CA PHE A 59 -15.11 5.62 -14.65
C PHE A 59 -15.90 4.78 -15.66
N SER A 60 -15.24 3.81 -16.30
CA SER A 60 -15.86 3.02 -17.35
C SER A 60 -16.96 2.09 -16.82
N PHE A 61 -16.73 1.44 -15.67
CA PHE A 61 -17.76 0.64 -15.00
C PHE A 61 -18.92 1.49 -14.47
N THR A 62 -18.63 2.64 -13.86
CA THR A 62 -19.66 3.51 -13.28
C THR A 62 -20.57 4.12 -14.35
N LEU A 63 -20.01 4.52 -15.50
CA LEU A 63 -20.79 5.07 -16.63
C LEU A 63 -21.44 3.97 -17.49
N SER A 64 -20.93 2.73 -17.44
CA SER A 64 -21.40 1.60 -18.23
C SER A 64 -21.45 1.89 -19.75
N LYS A 65 -20.53 2.73 -20.26
CA LYS A 65 -20.49 3.13 -21.69
C LYS A 65 -19.76 2.12 -22.57
N TYR A 66 -18.59 1.65 -22.13
CA TYR A 66 -17.73 0.75 -22.91
C TYR A 66 -17.68 -0.65 -22.30
N TYR A 67 -18.83 -1.29 -22.15
CA TYR A 67 -18.99 -2.52 -21.34
C TYR A 67 -18.00 -3.62 -21.74
N PHE A 68 -17.91 -3.94 -23.04
CA PHE A 68 -17.00 -4.97 -23.56
C PHE A 68 -15.53 -4.64 -23.27
N LEU A 69 -15.07 -3.46 -23.68
CA LEU A 69 -13.67 -3.05 -23.52
C LEU A 69 -13.27 -2.99 -22.04
N SER A 70 -14.16 -2.51 -21.17
CA SER A 70 -13.89 -2.41 -19.73
C SER A 70 -13.71 -3.77 -19.10
N ASN A 71 -14.57 -4.74 -19.44
CA ASN A 71 -14.46 -6.11 -18.95
C ASN A 71 -13.16 -6.76 -19.43
N ALA A 72 -12.82 -6.60 -20.71
CA ALA A 72 -11.58 -7.14 -21.28
C ALA A 72 -10.32 -6.56 -20.60
N VAL A 73 -10.26 -5.23 -20.44
CA VAL A 73 -9.15 -4.55 -19.76
C VAL A 73 -9.07 -4.96 -18.29
N ALA A 74 -10.20 -5.04 -17.59
CA ALA A 74 -10.25 -5.48 -16.19
C ALA A 74 -9.76 -6.91 -16.00
N ILE A 75 -10.23 -7.85 -16.83
CA ILE A 75 -9.78 -9.25 -16.80
C ILE A 75 -8.28 -9.34 -17.11
N CYS A 76 -7.81 -8.62 -18.12
CA CYS A 76 -6.39 -8.58 -18.47
C CYS A 76 -5.54 -8.05 -17.31
N LEU A 77 -5.91 -6.91 -16.72
CA LEU A 77 -5.22 -6.30 -15.59
C LEU A 77 -5.19 -7.23 -14.36
N LEU A 78 -6.33 -7.82 -13.99
CA LEU A 78 -6.42 -8.76 -12.88
C LEU A 78 -5.62 -10.04 -13.14
N SER A 79 -5.58 -10.53 -14.38
CA SER A 79 -4.80 -11.70 -14.77
C SER A 79 -3.30 -11.42 -14.65
N ILE A 80 -2.84 -10.27 -15.16
CA ILE A 80 -1.43 -9.83 -15.02
C ILE A 80 -1.03 -9.76 -13.54
N PHE A 81 -1.84 -9.11 -12.69
CA PHE A 81 -1.54 -9.07 -11.25
C PHE A 81 -1.57 -10.44 -10.58
N THR A 82 -2.46 -11.33 -11.03
CA THR A 82 -2.52 -12.70 -10.52
C THR A 82 -1.26 -13.47 -10.87
N ILE A 83 -0.78 -13.35 -12.12
CA ILE A 83 0.46 -13.96 -12.60
C ILE A 83 1.66 -13.39 -11.82
N PHE A 84 1.78 -12.07 -11.67
CA PHE A 84 2.89 -11.46 -10.92
C PHE A 84 2.90 -11.89 -9.45
N THR A 85 1.73 -11.95 -8.82
CA THR A 85 1.60 -12.43 -7.44
C THR A 85 1.98 -13.90 -7.32
N TYR A 86 1.58 -14.72 -8.30
CA TYR A 86 1.91 -16.14 -8.35
C TYR A 86 3.40 -16.40 -8.55
N LEU A 87 4.03 -15.74 -9.54
CA LEU A 87 5.46 -15.83 -9.80
C LEU A 87 6.28 -15.40 -8.57
N LYS A 88 5.86 -14.32 -7.90
CA LYS A 88 6.49 -13.87 -6.67
C LYS A 88 6.31 -14.88 -5.52
N LYS A 89 5.14 -15.50 -5.40
CA LYS A 89 4.90 -16.57 -4.42
C LYS A 89 5.82 -17.77 -4.67
N GLN A 90 6.05 -18.15 -5.93
CA GLN A 90 6.96 -19.24 -6.26
C GLN A 90 8.43 -18.91 -5.95
N SER A 91 8.89 -17.70 -6.27
CA SER A 91 10.27 -17.29 -6.04
C SER A 91 10.65 -17.20 -4.56
N LYS A 92 9.66 -17.12 -3.64
CA LYS A 92 9.87 -16.92 -2.20
C LYS A 92 9.71 -18.20 -1.35
N LYS A 93 9.79 -19.38 -1.96
CA LYS A 93 9.69 -20.66 -1.21
C LYS A 93 10.70 -20.78 -0.06
N ASP A 94 11.82 -20.05 -0.11
CA ASP A 94 12.88 -20.07 0.92
C ASP A 94 13.06 -18.76 1.69
N SER A 95 12.19 -17.77 1.51
CA SER A 95 12.33 -16.48 2.21
C SER A 95 11.01 -16.07 2.83
N SER A 96 11.00 -15.86 4.14
CA SER A 96 9.91 -15.32 4.99
C SER A 96 9.40 -13.92 4.57
N LEU A 97 9.78 -13.47 3.38
CA LEU A 97 9.58 -12.15 2.83
C LEU A 97 8.10 -11.96 2.46
N LYS A 98 7.46 -11.06 3.17
CA LYS A 98 6.03 -10.71 3.21
C LYS A 98 5.19 -10.81 1.92
N THR A 99 3.89 -11.01 2.18
CA THR A 99 2.74 -10.95 1.27
C THR A 99 2.70 -9.65 0.46
N CYS A 100 2.47 -9.74 -0.85
CA CYS A 100 2.23 -8.56 -1.70
C CYS A 100 0.97 -7.80 -1.25
N THR A 101 1.07 -6.49 -1.16
CA THR A 101 0.01 -5.61 -0.70
C THR A 101 -0.62 -4.84 -1.86
N CYS A 102 -1.41 -5.51 -2.72
CA CYS A 102 -2.10 -4.84 -3.83
C CYS A 102 -3.08 -3.72 -3.35
N PHE A 103 -3.48 -3.77 -2.07
CA PHE A 103 -4.38 -2.81 -1.41
C PHE A 103 -3.72 -2.09 -0.22
N GLY A 104 -2.39 -1.87 -0.26
CA GLY A 104 -1.68 -1.17 0.83
C GLY A 104 -1.67 -1.95 2.15
N ASN A 105 -1.64 -1.27 3.31
CA ASN A 105 -1.49 -1.91 4.63
C ASN A 105 -2.73 -2.68 5.14
N VAL A 106 -3.79 -2.84 4.33
CA VAL A 106 -5.01 -3.51 4.78
C VAL A 106 -4.82 -5.04 4.82
N LYS A 107 -4.43 -5.58 5.99
CA LYS A 107 -4.12 -7.00 6.19
C LYS A 107 -5.22 -7.95 5.67
N LEU A 108 -6.49 -7.59 5.89
CA LEU A 108 -7.63 -8.44 5.50
C LEU A 108 -7.73 -8.63 3.99
N LEU A 109 -7.60 -7.56 3.19
CA LEU A 109 -7.73 -7.63 1.72
C LEU A 109 -6.52 -8.28 1.04
N ASN A 110 -5.37 -8.32 1.70
CA ASN A 110 -4.14 -8.86 1.14
C ASN A 110 -3.85 -10.31 1.57
N LYS A 111 -4.73 -10.95 2.36
CA LYS A 111 -4.52 -12.33 2.82
C LYS A 111 -4.51 -13.35 1.67
N TYR A 112 -5.40 -13.17 0.67
CA TYR A 112 -5.55 -14.10 -0.46
C TYR A 112 -5.66 -13.37 -1.82
N PRO A 113 -4.57 -12.72 -2.28
CA PRO A 113 -4.60 -11.88 -3.48
C PRO A 113 -4.98 -12.65 -4.76
N ILE A 114 -4.49 -13.89 -4.90
CA ILE A 114 -4.81 -14.76 -6.06
C ILE A 114 -6.29 -15.14 -6.06
N GLN A 115 -6.81 -15.64 -4.93
CA GLN A 115 -8.22 -16.04 -4.82
C GLN A 115 -9.15 -14.85 -5.04
N ARG A 116 -8.82 -13.68 -4.48
CA ARG A 116 -9.57 -12.44 -4.68
C ARG A 116 -9.62 -12.05 -6.16
N ASN A 117 -8.48 -12.05 -6.85
CA ASN A 117 -8.46 -11.66 -8.26
C ASN A 117 -9.23 -12.67 -9.14
N LEU A 118 -9.11 -13.98 -8.87
CA LEU A 118 -9.89 -15.01 -9.56
C LEU A 118 -11.41 -14.86 -9.31
N LEU A 119 -11.80 -14.55 -8.07
CA LEU A 119 -13.19 -14.24 -7.72
C LEU A 119 -13.69 -13.03 -8.54
N LEU A 120 -12.92 -11.94 -8.59
CA LEU A 120 -13.30 -10.75 -9.35
C LEU A 120 -13.40 -11.02 -10.86
N ILE A 121 -12.47 -11.78 -11.43
CA ILE A 121 -12.55 -12.22 -12.83
C ILE A 121 -13.83 -13.03 -13.07
N THR A 122 -14.13 -13.97 -12.18
CA THR A 122 -15.35 -14.79 -12.26
C THR A 122 -16.61 -13.93 -12.21
N VAL A 123 -16.68 -12.96 -11.28
CA VAL A 123 -17.79 -12.01 -11.17
C VAL A 123 -17.93 -11.18 -12.46
N ILE A 124 -16.83 -10.70 -13.04
CA ILE A 124 -16.86 -9.94 -14.30
C ILE A 124 -17.39 -10.80 -15.45
N ILE A 125 -16.93 -12.05 -15.58
CA ILE A 125 -17.38 -12.99 -16.62
C ILE A 125 -18.87 -13.29 -16.46
N VAL A 126 -19.32 -13.64 -15.25
CA VAL A 126 -20.74 -13.92 -14.97
C VAL A 126 -21.60 -12.68 -15.24
N ASN A 127 -21.16 -11.50 -14.80
CA ASN A 127 -21.89 -10.25 -15.07
C ASN A 127 -22.01 -9.98 -16.57
N TYR A 128 -20.93 -10.22 -17.32
CA TYR A 128 -20.89 -10.05 -18.77
C TYR A 128 -21.79 -11.06 -19.51
N SER A 129 -21.77 -12.33 -19.14
CA SER A 129 -22.49 -13.40 -19.85
C SER A 129 -23.98 -13.44 -19.55
N PHE A 130 -24.40 -13.19 -18.30
CA PHE A 130 -25.78 -13.44 -17.87
C PHE A 130 -26.68 -12.19 -17.84
N PHE A 131 -26.10 -10.99 -17.75
CA PHE A 131 -26.91 -9.79 -17.55
C PHE A 131 -26.80 -8.82 -18.73
N SER A 132 -27.91 -8.63 -19.43
CA SER A 132 -28.03 -7.58 -20.45
C SER A 132 -27.85 -6.18 -19.85
N THR A 133 -27.34 -5.27 -20.68
CA THR A 133 -27.11 -3.88 -20.30
C THR A 133 -28.44 -3.17 -20.05
N VAL A 134 -28.67 -2.75 -18.81
CA VAL A 134 -29.87 -1.99 -18.45
C VAL A 134 -29.66 -0.52 -18.81
N GLN A 135 -30.60 0.03 -19.57
CA GLN A 135 -30.67 1.44 -19.93
C GLN A 135 -31.09 2.26 -18.69
N ILE A 136 -30.13 2.82 -17.97
CA ILE A 136 -30.36 3.79 -16.89
C ILE A 136 -30.09 5.19 -17.43
N LYS A 137 -30.94 6.16 -17.07
CA LYS A 137 -30.76 7.58 -17.43
C LYS A 137 -29.37 8.06 -17.02
N ILE A 138 -28.68 8.76 -17.94
CA ILE A 138 -27.32 9.25 -17.71
C ILE A 138 -27.20 10.15 -16.47
N GLN A 139 -28.25 10.93 -16.17
CA GLN A 139 -28.32 11.77 -14.97
C GLN A 139 -28.15 10.94 -13.68
N THR A 140 -28.85 9.81 -13.56
CA THR A 140 -28.73 8.93 -12.39
C THR A 140 -27.31 8.36 -12.28
N LYS A 141 -26.68 8.00 -13.40
CA LYS A 141 -25.30 7.51 -13.42
C LYS A 141 -24.31 8.57 -12.91
N LEU A 142 -24.46 9.82 -13.37
CA LEU A 142 -23.63 10.93 -12.94
C LEU A 142 -23.80 11.24 -11.45
N VAL A 143 -25.04 11.25 -10.94
CA VAL A 143 -25.32 11.49 -9.52
C VAL A 143 -24.65 10.42 -8.64
N VAL A 144 -24.78 9.13 -8.99
CA VAL A 144 -24.13 8.04 -8.25
C VAL A 144 -22.60 8.13 -8.33
N MET A 145 -22.04 8.46 -9.50
CA MET A 145 -20.60 8.65 -9.65
C MET A 145 -20.08 9.78 -8.76
N LEU A 146 -20.75 10.94 -8.79
CA LEU A 146 -20.38 12.10 -8.00
C LEU A 146 -20.51 11.85 -6.50
N SER A 147 -21.51 11.09 -6.05
CA SER A 147 -21.65 10.74 -4.63
C SER A 147 -20.52 9.82 -4.16
N ILE A 148 -20.13 8.81 -4.97
CA ILE A 148 -18.98 7.94 -4.68
C ILE A 148 -17.70 8.77 -4.60
N LEU A 149 -17.47 9.67 -5.57
CA LEU A 149 -16.31 10.56 -5.56
C LEU A 149 -16.28 11.49 -4.35
N LEU A 150 -17.42 12.04 -3.94
CA LEU A 150 -17.52 12.89 -2.76
C LEU A 150 -17.16 12.12 -1.48
N ILE A 151 -17.76 10.95 -1.27
CA ILE A 151 -17.45 10.07 -0.13
C ILE A 151 -15.95 9.76 -0.11
N PHE A 152 -15.40 9.43 -1.27
CA PHE A 152 -13.99 9.12 -1.43
C PHE A 152 -13.07 10.31 -1.11
N LEU A 153 -13.43 11.53 -1.53
CA LEU A 153 -12.71 12.75 -1.18
C LEU A 153 -12.74 13.01 0.33
N ILE A 154 -13.87 12.77 1.00
CA ILE A 154 -13.98 12.90 2.46
C ILE A 154 -13.02 11.92 3.15
N PHE A 155 -12.97 10.66 2.71
CA PHE A 155 -12.01 9.67 3.22
C PHE A 155 -10.55 10.10 2.99
N ILE A 156 -10.22 10.64 1.81
CA ILE A 156 -8.89 11.20 1.54
C ILE A 156 -8.56 12.32 2.52
N CYS A 157 -9.47 13.27 2.72
CA CYS A 157 -9.27 14.39 3.63
C CYS A 157 -9.01 13.91 5.07
N ILE A 158 -9.83 12.98 5.57
CA ILE A 158 -9.65 12.38 6.91
C ILE A 158 -8.28 11.71 7.01
N TYR A 159 -7.91 10.92 6.01
CA TYR A 159 -6.61 10.24 5.96
C TYR A 159 -5.44 11.24 5.98
N LEU A 160 -5.50 12.30 5.17
CA LEU A 160 -4.44 13.31 5.10
C LEU A 160 -4.30 14.10 6.41
N VAL A 161 -5.41 14.42 7.07
CA VAL A 161 -5.41 15.07 8.39
C VAL A 161 -4.74 14.17 9.43
N ASN A 162 -5.10 12.89 9.48
CA ASN A 162 -4.50 11.93 10.41
C ASN A 162 -3.00 11.70 10.14
N LYS A 163 -2.62 11.62 8.86
CA LYS A 163 -1.21 11.50 8.45
C LYS A 163 -0.39 12.73 8.85
N LYS A 164 -0.92 13.94 8.63
CA LYS A 164 -0.27 15.19 9.03
C LYS A 164 -0.06 15.26 10.54
N ARG A 165 -1.06 14.86 11.32
CA ARG A 165 -0.96 14.79 12.79
C ARG A 165 0.17 13.86 13.24
N THR A 166 0.25 12.65 12.69
CA THR A 166 1.30 11.68 13.02
C THR A 166 2.69 12.19 12.63
N THR A 167 2.79 12.80 11.45
CA THR A 167 4.07 13.35 10.96
C THR A 167 4.54 14.51 11.85
N ASN A 168 3.63 15.38 12.28
CA ASN A 168 3.98 16.48 13.18
C ASN A 168 4.46 16.00 14.55
N ILE A 169 3.81 14.99 15.13
CA ILE A 169 4.26 14.38 16.40
C ILE A 169 5.69 13.85 16.25
N VAL A 170 5.98 13.16 15.14
CA VAL A 170 7.33 12.66 14.83
C VAL A 170 8.33 13.81 14.64
N ILE A 171 7.95 14.87 13.92
CA ILE A 171 8.80 16.05 13.72
C ILE A 171 9.13 16.71 15.06
N ASP A 172 8.13 16.98 15.88
CA ASP A 172 8.28 17.65 17.17
C ASP A 172 9.17 16.81 18.10
N PHE A 173 8.97 15.49 18.09
CA PHE A 173 9.82 14.56 18.84
C PHE A 173 11.28 14.60 18.35
N LEU A 174 11.51 14.54 17.04
CA LEU A 174 12.86 14.55 16.46
C LEU A 174 13.57 15.89 16.67
N ALA A 175 12.83 16.99 16.61
CA ALA A 175 13.34 18.33 16.89
C ALA A 175 13.79 18.46 18.36
N ASN A 176 13.02 17.91 19.30
CA ASN A 176 13.37 17.89 20.72
C ASN A 176 14.65 17.09 21.01
N GLN A 177 14.93 16.05 20.21
CA GLN A 177 16.15 15.23 20.33
C GLN A 177 17.39 15.84 19.63
N LYS A 178 17.27 17.03 19.01
CA LYS A 178 18.36 17.72 18.27
C LYS A 178 19.00 16.85 17.17
N LEU A 179 18.21 15.98 16.54
CA LEU A 179 18.66 15.12 15.45
C LEU A 179 18.68 15.90 14.12
N ASN A 180 19.82 16.47 13.76
CA ASN A 180 19.94 17.33 12.56
C ASN A 180 19.97 16.54 11.24
N LYS A 181 20.39 15.28 11.25
CA LYS A 181 20.41 14.35 10.10
C LYS A 181 20.37 12.91 10.62
N GLY A 182 19.62 12.03 9.97
CA GLY A 182 19.60 10.60 10.33
C GLY A 182 18.42 9.83 9.75
N LEU A 183 18.45 8.52 9.94
CA LEU A 183 17.36 7.61 9.63
C LEU A 183 16.59 7.32 10.91
N ALA A 184 15.30 7.71 10.96
CA ALA A 184 14.41 7.32 12.05
C ALA A 184 13.59 6.10 11.62
N ILE A 185 13.67 5.02 12.38
CA ILE A 185 12.93 3.78 12.12
C ILE A 185 11.91 3.59 13.23
N PHE A 186 10.63 3.52 12.89
CA PHE A 186 9.56 3.21 13.84
C PHE A 186 9.15 1.74 13.67
N LEU A 187 9.22 1.00 14.76
CA LEU A 187 9.02 -0.44 14.83
C LEU A 187 8.02 -0.81 15.92
N ASP A 188 7.03 -1.62 15.58
CA ASP A 188 6.25 -2.38 16.54
C ASP A 188 6.81 -3.81 16.62
N TYR A 189 7.13 -4.30 17.81
CA TYR A 189 7.61 -5.68 17.98
C TYR A 189 6.59 -6.76 17.57
N LYS A 190 5.30 -6.42 17.57
CA LYS A 190 4.22 -7.31 17.10
C LYS A 190 4.10 -7.30 15.58
N SER A 191 4.84 -6.44 14.89
CA SER A 191 4.79 -6.38 13.45
C SER A 191 5.39 -7.63 12.83
N ASP A 192 4.82 -8.04 11.70
CA ASP A 192 5.34 -9.17 10.92
C ASP A 192 6.73 -8.84 10.31
N SER A 193 7.18 -7.58 10.35
CA SER A 193 8.50 -7.14 9.86
C SER A 193 9.58 -7.16 10.92
N PHE A 194 9.21 -7.24 12.19
CA PHE A 194 10.15 -6.99 13.28
C PHE A 194 11.38 -7.90 13.24
N SER A 195 11.18 -9.20 12.96
CA SER A 195 12.29 -10.17 12.89
C SER A 195 13.26 -9.88 11.74
N GLU A 196 12.74 -9.46 10.59
CA GLU A 196 13.55 -9.09 9.42
C GLU A 196 14.36 -7.83 9.71
N ILE A 197 13.70 -6.79 10.24
CA ILE A 197 14.35 -5.52 10.54
C ILE A 197 15.38 -5.70 11.66
N ASP A 198 15.07 -6.51 12.67
CA ASP A 198 16.03 -6.89 13.72
C ASP A 198 17.28 -7.56 13.13
N SER A 199 17.14 -8.44 12.14
CA SER A 199 18.28 -9.08 11.49
C SER A 199 19.14 -8.07 10.72
N ILE A 200 18.51 -7.14 9.98
CA ILE A 200 19.21 -6.10 9.21
C ILE A 200 19.96 -5.15 10.15
N LEU A 201 19.30 -4.69 11.21
CA LEU A 201 19.90 -3.80 12.22
C LEU A 201 21.02 -4.46 13.02
N SER A 202 20.98 -5.79 13.17
CA SER A 202 22.05 -6.52 13.85
C SER A 202 23.33 -6.63 13.02
N ILE A 203 23.20 -6.60 11.69
CA ILE A 203 24.33 -6.72 10.76
C ILE A 203 24.91 -5.34 10.43
N ASN A 204 24.07 -4.33 10.27
CA ASN A 204 24.48 -3.03 9.74
C ASN A 204 24.76 -1.99 10.85
N LYS A 205 26.05 -1.72 11.11
CA LYS A 205 26.50 -0.71 12.08
C LYS A 205 26.61 0.68 11.45
N GLN A 206 25.49 1.24 10.97
CA GLN A 206 25.46 2.63 10.52
C GLN A 206 25.32 3.59 11.71
N ASP A 207 26.24 4.54 11.83
CA ASP A 207 26.39 5.43 13.00
C ASP A 207 25.25 6.47 13.21
N SER A 208 24.19 6.45 12.39
CA SER A 208 23.15 7.49 12.41
C SER A 208 21.71 6.98 12.23
N ILE A 209 21.45 5.76 12.69
CA ILE A 209 20.09 5.21 12.78
C ILE A 209 19.55 5.43 14.20
N VAL A 210 18.38 6.06 14.29
CA VAL A 210 17.58 6.17 15.51
C VAL A 210 16.40 5.23 15.37
N VAL A 211 16.30 4.26 16.26
CA VAL A 211 15.23 3.26 16.24
C VAL A 211 14.26 3.54 17.39
N PHE A 212 13.00 3.74 17.03
CA PHE A 212 11.85 3.84 17.91
C PHE A 212 11.17 2.48 17.96
N LEU A 213 11.32 1.76 19.07
CA LEU A 213 10.75 0.44 19.26
C LEU A 213 9.58 0.50 20.25
N SER A 214 8.36 0.30 19.75
CA SER A 214 7.18 0.02 20.57
C SER A 214 7.23 -1.45 21.01
N GLY A 215 7.27 -1.70 22.32
CA GLY A 215 7.31 -3.05 22.88
C GLY A 215 7.54 -3.09 24.39
N PRO A 216 7.46 -4.27 25.01
CA PRO A 216 7.66 -4.40 26.45
C PRO A 216 9.11 -4.06 26.84
N ALA A 217 9.28 -3.48 28.04
CA ALA A 217 10.57 -2.95 28.51
C ALA A 217 11.73 -3.96 28.45
N TRP A 218 11.46 -5.26 28.64
CA TRP A 218 12.47 -6.30 28.57
C TRP A 218 13.04 -6.48 27.15
N LEU A 219 12.18 -6.38 26.12
CA LEU A 219 12.57 -6.54 24.72
C LEU A 219 13.41 -5.34 24.30
N VAL A 220 12.92 -4.16 24.65
CA VAL A 220 13.59 -2.87 24.47
C VAL A 220 15.02 -2.89 25.01
N LYS A 221 15.21 -3.26 26.29
CA LYS A 221 16.55 -3.37 26.90
C LYS A 221 17.43 -4.42 26.22
N GLY A 222 16.83 -5.52 25.75
CA GLY A 222 17.55 -6.55 25.00
C GLY A 222 18.06 -6.04 23.65
N LYS A 223 17.25 -5.25 22.94
CA LYS A 223 17.61 -4.67 21.64
C LYS A 223 18.59 -3.52 21.72
N GLU A 224 18.48 -2.69 22.75
CA GLU A 224 19.45 -1.63 23.04
C GLU A 224 20.89 -2.19 23.12
N LYS A 225 21.07 -3.30 23.85
CA LYS A 225 22.37 -4.00 23.93
C LYS A 225 22.80 -4.63 22.60
N LYS A 226 21.86 -5.16 21.82
CA LYS A 226 22.15 -5.90 20.60
C LYS A 226 22.55 -4.99 19.45
N TRP A 227 21.85 -3.87 19.26
CA TRP A 227 22.00 -3.05 18.05
C TRP A 227 23.17 -2.07 18.12
N ASN A 228 23.72 -1.77 19.30
CA ASN A 228 24.89 -0.90 19.48
C ASN A 228 24.78 0.49 18.79
N THR A 229 23.58 0.87 18.35
CA THR A 229 23.21 2.14 17.72
C THR A 229 22.58 3.06 18.76
N ARG A 230 22.43 4.36 18.45
CA ARG A 230 21.71 5.31 19.32
C ARG A 230 20.21 5.02 19.27
N VAL A 231 19.79 3.98 19.97
CA VAL A 231 18.38 3.62 20.15
C VAL A 231 17.75 4.66 21.08
N VAL A 232 16.76 5.41 20.59
CA VAL A 232 15.96 6.30 21.42
C VAL A 232 14.63 5.61 21.70
N LEU A 233 14.52 5.09 22.92
CA LEU A 233 13.39 4.30 23.38
C LEU A 233 12.23 5.23 23.75
N VAL A 234 11.06 4.98 23.16
CA VAL A 234 9.84 5.72 23.49
C VAL A 234 8.82 4.73 24.05
N ASP A 235 8.20 5.17 25.13
CA ASP A 235 7.25 4.47 25.99
C ASP A 235 6.04 3.87 25.25
N SER A 236 5.34 2.95 25.92
CA SER A 236 4.32 2.01 25.43
C SER A 236 3.09 2.60 24.71
N ASP A 237 2.97 3.92 24.66
CA ASP A 237 1.78 4.62 24.14
C ASP A 237 1.88 4.98 22.66
N PHE A 238 3.04 4.76 22.02
CA PHE A 238 3.17 4.93 20.58
C PHE A 238 2.59 3.72 19.83
N ILE A 239 1.29 3.81 19.52
CA ILE A 239 0.61 2.88 18.60
C ILE A 239 0.99 3.30 17.18
N SER A 240 1.94 2.58 16.59
CA SER A 240 2.47 2.92 15.27
C SER A 240 2.50 1.70 14.37
N GLU A 241 1.96 1.85 13.17
CA GLU A 241 2.34 0.98 12.06
C GLU A 241 3.86 1.09 11.82
N ASP A 242 4.50 0.02 11.36
CA ASP A 242 5.92 0.08 11.00
C ASP A 242 6.14 1.06 9.84
N PHE A 243 7.00 2.06 10.04
CA PHE A 243 7.43 2.96 8.98
C PHE A 243 8.85 3.48 9.19
N ILE A 244 9.52 3.82 8.09
CA ILE A 244 10.78 4.55 8.10
C ILE A 244 10.50 6.00 7.77
N SER A 245 11.07 6.90 8.57
CA SER A 245 11.17 8.32 8.26
C SER A 245 12.62 8.71 8.03
N ILE A 246 12.95 9.08 6.80
CA ILE A 246 14.27 9.63 6.47
C ILE A 246 14.23 11.14 6.69
N ILE A 247 15.12 11.64 7.53
CA ILE A 247 15.26 13.07 7.79
C ILE A 247 16.37 13.61 6.89
N LYS A 248 15.99 14.41 5.89
CA LYS A 248 16.92 15.13 5.01
C LYS A 248 16.73 16.62 5.20
N GLY A 249 17.44 17.19 6.18
CA GLY A 249 17.28 18.60 6.57
C GLY A 249 15.88 18.88 7.10
N LYS A 250 15.16 19.81 6.46
CA LYS A 250 13.75 20.13 6.81
C LYS A 250 12.72 19.20 6.19
N SER A 251 13.14 18.27 5.32
CA SER A 251 12.24 17.35 4.65
C SER A 251 12.23 15.98 5.31
N ILE A 252 11.04 15.44 5.56
CA ILE A 252 10.85 14.06 6.04
C ILE A 252 10.21 13.25 4.92
N GLN A 253 10.82 12.10 4.62
CA GLN A 253 10.25 11.13 3.70
C GLN A 253 9.86 9.87 4.46
N THR A 254 8.57 9.55 4.45
CA THR A 254 8.04 8.34 5.10
C THR A 254 7.86 7.21 4.09
N TYR A 255 8.26 6.01 4.47
CA TYR A 255 8.09 4.75 3.74
C TYR A 255 7.39 3.74 4.66
N ASN A 256 6.30 3.14 4.20
CA ASN A 256 5.57 2.17 5.03
C ASN A 256 6.17 0.77 4.90
N ASN A 257 6.96 0.50 3.84
CA ASN A 257 7.64 -0.77 3.68
C ASN A 257 9.12 -0.68 4.08
N VAL A 258 9.37 -0.74 5.39
CA VAL A 258 10.71 -0.66 5.99
C VAL A 258 11.68 -1.68 5.40
N SER A 259 11.26 -2.95 5.30
CA SER A 259 12.06 -4.05 4.77
C SER A 259 12.54 -3.80 3.34
N LEU A 260 11.64 -3.37 2.44
CA LEU A 260 12.02 -3.08 1.06
C LEU A 260 12.93 -1.86 0.97
N TYR A 261 12.67 -0.84 1.79
CA TYR A 261 13.52 0.35 1.81
C TYR A 261 14.97 0.00 2.18
N LEU A 262 15.16 -0.76 3.27
CA LEU A 262 16.48 -1.18 3.75
C LEU A 262 17.19 -2.15 2.79
N LYS A 263 16.44 -2.91 2.00
CA LYS A 263 17.01 -3.86 1.03
C LYS A 263 17.57 -3.17 -0.22
N TYR A 264 17.01 -2.02 -0.61
CA TYR A 264 17.32 -1.36 -1.88
C TYR A 264 18.10 -0.04 -1.74
N ASN A 265 18.42 0.39 -0.52
CA ASN A 265 19.24 1.57 -0.20
C ASN A 265 20.27 1.24 0.87
#